data_AF-A0A257WF28-F1
#
_entry.id   AF-A0A257WF28-F1
#
_cell.length_a   1.000
_cell.length_b   1.000
_cell.length_c   1.000
_cell.angle_alpha   90.00
_cell.angle_beta   90.00
_cell.angle_gamma   90.00
#
_symmetry.space_group_name_H-M   'P 1'
#
loop_
_entity.id
_entity.type
_entity.pdbx_description
1 polymer ?
#
loop_
_entity_poly.entity_id
_entity_poly.type
_entity_poly.pdbx_seq_one_letter_code
_entity_poly.pdbx_strand_id
1 'polypeptide(L)'
;MQTGVRKRTDIRFNRILYTGFVLIAIWSYFFSKDTGTALANLGIALAFDPFSPEVPWPQRPLYQRIWLGVHIILVFALLFLTIF
;
A
#
# COMPACT_ATOMS: atom_id res chain seq x y z
N MET A 1 -12.57 -16.23 31.59
CA MET A 1 -11.21 -16.12 30.99
C MET A 1 -11.39 -15.68 29.55
N GLN A 2 -11.15 -14.41 29.24
CA GLN A 2 -11.17 -13.94 27.84
C GLN A 2 -9.85 -14.37 27.20
N THR A 3 -9.87 -15.39 26.34
CA THR A 3 -8.74 -15.69 25.46
C THR A 3 -8.66 -14.56 24.45
N GLY A 4 -7.90 -13.53 24.78
CA GLY A 4 -7.52 -12.49 23.84
C GLY A 4 -6.76 -13.16 22.70
N VAL A 5 -7.47 -13.51 21.63
CA VAL A 5 -6.88 -13.85 20.35
C VAL A 5 -6.13 -12.61 19.92
N ARG A 6 -4.85 -12.52 20.30
CA ARG A 6 -3.94 -11.54 19.72
C ARG A 6 -3.90 -11.87 18.24
N LYS A 7 -4.71 -11.15 17.46
CA LYS A 7 -4.64 -11.15 16.00
C LYS A 7 -3.27 -10.57 15.69
N ARG A 8 -2.27 -11.46 15.65
CA ARG A 8 -0.94 -11.15 15.16
C ARG A 8 -1.19 -10.86 13.69
N THR A 9 -1.45 -9.61 13.34
CA THR A 9 -1.51 -9.21 11.95
C THR A 9 -0.12 -9.51 11.42
N ASP A 10 0.03 -10.64 10.73
CA ASP A 10 1.32 -11.12 10.30
C ASP A 10 1.89 -10.08 9.35
N ILE A 11 2.81 -9.24 9.82
CA ILE A 11 3.44 -8.16 9.04
C ILE A 11 4.00 -8.71 7.72
N ARG A 12 4.40 -9.99 7.73
CA ARG A 12 4.84 -10.75 6.56
C ARG A 12 3.72 -10.90 5.51
N PHE A 13 2.49 -11.21 5.94
CA PHE A 13 1.33 -11.33 5.07
C PHE A 13 0.99 -9.99 4.41
N ASN A 14 0.91 -8.91 5.19
CA ASN A 14 0.69 -7.56 4.65
C ASN A 14 1.78 -7.17 3.65
N ARG A 15 3.04 -7.46 3.97
CA ARG A 15 4.17 -7.16 3.08
C ARG A 15 4.09 -7.94 1.76
N ILE A 16 3.71 -9.21 1.81
CA ILE A 16 3.52 -10.03 0.59
C ILE A 16 2.39 -9.45 -0.26
N LEU A 17 1.25 -9.11 0.36
CA LEU A 17 0.13 -8.50 -0.35
C LEU A 17 0.52 -7.15 -0.95
N TYR A 18 1.13 -6.28 -0.16
CA TYR A 18 1.63 -4.97 -0.60
C TYR A 18 2.52 -5.11 -1.84
N THR A 19 3.55 -5.96 -1.76
CA THR A 19 4.47 -6.17 -2.87
C THR A 19 3.76 -6.76 -4.09
N GLY A 20 2.84 -7.71 -3.90
CA GLY A 20 2.02 -8.26 -4.98
C GLY A 20 1.20 -7.20 -5.71
N PHE A 21 0.45 -6.38 -4.96
CA PHE A 21 -0.37 -5.31 -5.54
C PHE A 21 0.46 -4.21 -6.20
N VAL A 22 1.61 -3.82 -5.63
CA VAL A 22 2.52 -2.85 -6.25
C VAL A 22 3.08 -3.41 -7.56
N LEU A 23 3.51 -4.67 -7.60
CA LEU A 23 4.02 -5.30 -8.82
C LEU A 23 2.95 -5.38 -9.91
N ILE A 24 1.73 -5.78 -9.55
CA ILE A 24 0.60 -5.83 -10.48
C ILE A 24 0.29 -4.44 -11.00
N ALA A 25 0.27 -3.42 -10.14
CA ALA A 25 -0.02 -2.06 -10.57
C ALA A 25 1.05 -1.50 -11.54
N ILE A 26 2.33 -1.75 -11.25
CA ILE A 26 3.43 -1.40 -12.16
C ILE A 26 3.25 -2.13 -13.49
N TRP A 27 2.98 -3.44 -13.45
CA TRP A 27 2.74 -4.22 -14.66
C TRP A 27 1.57 -3.68 -15.49
N SER A 28 0.42 -3.44 -14.87
CA SER A 28 -0.77 -2.90 -15.54
C SER A 28 -0.53 -1.51 -16.12
N TYR A 29 0.22 -0.65 -15.43
CA TYR A 29 0.54 0.69 -15.93
C TYR A 29 1.45 0.65 -17.17
N PHE A 30 2.54 -0.12 -17.13
CA PHE A 30 3.53 -0.14 -18.21
C PHE A 30 3.11 -1.02 -19.41
N PHE A 31 2.52 -2.19 -19.16
CA PHE A 31 2.20 -3.16 -20.23
C PHE A 31 0.76 -3.00 -20.72
N SER A 32 -0.20 -2.92 -19.82
CA SER A 32 -1.63 -2.84 -20.18
C SER A 32 -2.08 -1.40 -20.48
N LYS A 33 -1.27 -0.39 -20.12
CA LYS A 33 -1.63 1.04 -20.17
C LYS A 33 -2.97 1.34 -19.48
N ASP A 34 -3.37 0.46 -18.57
CA ASP A 34 -4.63 0.57 -17.84
C ASP A 34 -4.33 1.28 -16.52
N THR A 35 -4.46 2.60 -16.55
CA THR A 35 -4.23 3.45 -15.39
C THR A 35 -5.27 3.23 -14.30
N GLY A 36 -6.49 2.82 -14.65
CA GLY A 36 -7.57 2.54 -13.71
C GLY A 36 -7.27 1.31 -12.85
N THR A 37 -6.88 0.21 -13.48
CA THR A 37 -6.48 -1.02 -12.78
C THR A 37 -5.19 -0.80 -11.97
N ALA A 38 -4.23 -0.05 -12.50
CA ALA A 38 -3.01 0.31 -11.76
C ALA A 38 -3.32 1.14 -10.51
N LEU A 39 -4.20 2.13 -10.64
CA LEU A 39 -4.64 3.00 -9.54
C LEU A 39 -5.34 2.19 -8.44
N ALA A 40 -6.29 1.32 -8.81
CA ALA A 40 -7.00 0.48 -7.85
C ALA A 40 -6.04 -0.42 -7.07
N ASN A 41 -5.12 -1.09 -7.77
CA ASN A 41 -4.15 -1.97 -7.13
C ASN A 41 -3.16 -1.21 -6.24
N LEU A 42 -2.65 -0.03 -6.65
CA LEU A 42 -1.80 0.80 -5.78
C LEU A 42 -2.55 1.31 -4.55
N GLY A 43 -3.82 1.70 -4.70
CA GLY A 43 -4.67 2.11 -3.58
C GLY A 43 -4.87 0.98 -2.57
N ILE A 44 -5.16 -0.24 -3.06
CA ILE A 44 -5.26 -1.44 -2.23
C ILE A 44 -3.92 -1.75 -1.57
N ALA A 45 -2.80 -1.67 -2.29
CA ALA A 45 -1.48 -1.86 -1.72
C ALA A 45 -1.25 -0.93 -0.52
N LEU A 46 -1.54 0.37 -0.66
CA LEU A 46 -1.45 1.34 0.43
C LEU A 46 -2.33 0.99 1.64
N ALA A 47 -3.53 0.44 1.41
CA ALA A 47 -4.38 -0.03 2.49
C ALA A 47 -3.77 -1.23 3.23
N PHE A 48 -3.04 -2.08 2.52
CA PHE A 48 -2.23 -3.17 3.09
C PHE A 48 -0.82 -2.69 3.44
N ASP A 49 -0.71 -1.67 4.30
CA ASP A 49 0.55 -1.12 4.80
C ASP A 49 1.55 -2.25 5.20
N PRO A 50 2.75 -2.30 4.57
CA PRO A 50 3.75 -3.35 4.81
C PRO A 50 4.51 -3.16 6.14
N PHE A 51 4.27 -2.06 6.86
CA PHE A 51 4.88 -1.73 8.13
C PHE A 51 4.02 -2.16 9.33
N SER A 52 4.61 -2.13 10.53
CA SER A 52 3.91 -2.59 11.73
C SER A 52 2.75 -1.64 12.08
N PRO A 53 1.51 -2.15 12.20
CA PRO A 53 0.37 -1.35 12.66
C PRO A 53 0.44 -1.05 14.16
N GLU A 54 1.32 -1.74 14.90
CA GLU A 54 1.48 -1.57 16.35
C GLU A 54 2.19 -0.25 16.72
N VAL A 55 2.91 0.36 15.76
CA VAL A 55 3.62 1.62 15.97
C VAL A 55 2.72 2.79 15.53
N PRO A 56 2.29 3.67 16.46
CA PRO A 56 1.53 4.87 16.12
C PRO A 56 2.28 5.73 15.10
N TRP A 57 1.54 6.37 14.18
CA TRP A 57 2.12 7.23 13.13
C TRP A 57 3.25 8.16 13.61
N PRO A 58 3.11 8.94 14.72
CA PRO A 58 4.15 9.86 15.18
C PRO A 58 5.42 9.17 15.75
N GLN A 59 5.39 7.87 16.00
CA GLN A 59 6.56 7.10 16.44
C GLN A 59 7.21 6.30 15.30
N ARG A 60 6.57 6.26 14.11
CA ARG A 60 7.15 5.57 12.96
C ARG A 60 8.43 6.26 12.50
N PRO A 61 9.48 5.52 12.12
CA PRO A 61 10.71 6.11 11.61
C PRO A 61 10.46 6.87 10.29
N LEU A 62 11.23 7.92 10.06
CA LEU A 62 11.00 8.89 8.99
C LEU A 62 10.94 8.24 7.59
N TYR A 63 11.80 7.24 7.33
CA TYR A 63 11.84 6.55 6.04
C TYR A 63 10.52 5.84 5.69
N GLN A 64 9.79 5.28 6.67
CA GLN A 64 8.51 4.61 6.43
C GLN A 64 7.42 5.60 6.05
N ARG A 65 7.40 6.77 6.71
CA ARG A 65 6.45 7.83 6.40
C ARG A 65 6.68 8.41 5.01
N ILE A 66 7.95 8.65 4.67
CA ILE A 66 8.32 9.13 3.33
C ILE A 66 7.92 8.09 2.28
N TRP A 67 8.22 6.81 2.51
CA TRP A 67 7.86 5.73 1.58
C TRP A 67 6.35 5.66 1.31
N LEU A 68 5.52 5.66 2.36
CA LEU A 68 4.07 5.68 2.22
C LEU A 68 3.59 6.97 1.55
N GLY A 69 4.17 8.12 1.90
CA GLY A 69 3.86 9.40 1.29
C GLY A 69 4.13 9.42 -0.22
N VAL A 70 5.24 8.86 -0.68
CA VAL A 70 5.57 8.74 -2.11
C VAL A 70 4.52 7.89 -2.83
N HIS A 71 4.09 6.78 -2.25
CA HIS A 71 3.05 5.94 -2.86
C HIS A 71 1.71 6.66 -2.92
N ILE A 72 1.35 7.41 -1.88
CA ILE A 72 0.13 8.24 -1.89
C ILE A 72 0.20 9.26 -3.02
N ILE A 73 1.32 9.98 -3.15
CA ILE A 73 1.52 10.95 -4.24
C ILE A 73 1.40 10.26 -5.61
N LEU A 74 1.96 9.07 -5.78
CA LEU A 74 1.82 8.30 -7.02
C LEU A 74 0.37 7.93 -7.33
N VAL A 75 -0.40 7.49 -6.33
CA VAL A 75 -1.83 7.22 -6.47
C VAL A 75 -2.59 8.48 -6.87
N PHE A 76 -2.35 9.60 -6.21
CA PHE A 76 -2.99 10.87 -6.58
C PHE A 76 -2.58 11.36 -7.97
N ALA A 77 -1.32 11.18 -8.37
CA ALA A 77 -0.85 11.53 -9.71
C ALA A 77 -1.52 10.65 -10.78
N LEU A 78 -1.64 9.34 -10.55
CA LEU A 78 -2.34 8.41 -11.45
C LEU A 78 -3.84 8.71 -11.52
N LEU A 79 -4.45 9.06 -10.38
CA LEU A 79 -5.86 9.44 -10.31
C LEU A 79 -6.11 10.73 -11.10
N PHE A 80 -5.25 11.73 -10.93
CA PHE A 80 -5.30 12.97 -11.70
C PHE A 80 -5.18 12.69 -13.20
N LEU A 81 -4.16 11.92 -13.61
CA LEU A 81 -3.96 11.54 -15.02
C LEU A 81 -5.13 10.72 -15.61
N THR A 82 -5.85 9.97 -14.78
CA THR A 82 -6.98 9.15 -15.24
C THR A 82 -8.27 9.98 -15.40
N ILE A 83 -8.43 11.04 -14.61
CA ILE A 83 -9.65 11.86 -14.59
C ILE A 83 -9.59 13.03 -15.59
N PHE A 84 -8.41 13.59 -15.85
CA PHE A 84 -8.20 14.74 -16.75
C PHE A 84 -7.65 14.31 -18.11
#